data_AF-A0A1V6N3G3-F1
#
_entry.id   AF-A0A1V6N3G3-F1
#
_cell.length_a   1.000
_cell.length_b   1.000
_cell.length_c   1.000
_cell.angle_alpha   90.00
_cell.angle_beta   90.00
_cell.angle_gamma   90.00
#
_symmetry.space_group_name_H-M   'P 1'
#
loop_
_entity.id
_entity.type
_entity.pdbx_description
1 polymer ?
#
loop_
_entity_poly.entity_id
_entity_poly.type
_entity_poly.pdbx_seq_one_letter_code
_entity_poly.pdbx_strand_id
1 'polypeptide(L)'
;MITIIIALILIFGAYLWGMTQLSLVEPVGRLTVTKLGNPDMFPNHGNAEVLGEYAAKTGSKCVLVVHYGGDSNYRQFVQESPLSSSGEVKVLELAFVDPSTYKTYVDWGEVLYTFLFGIPEDRYTYRADGISFQTLDEALAYVDQEAKNYGQEGPIPMFYHGTVRAEGPYLNPGCGFPLYTQISWKQYGRFGAYYYVAKGLIWPYLSNRYYPYEISHLSDLQRLYNEGNLDYTVT
;
A
#
# COMPACT_ATOMS: atom_id res chain seq x y z
N MET A 1 -9.30 -5.23 36.47
CA MET A 1 -8.72 -5.78 35.23
C MET A 1 -9.47 -5.31 33.98
N ILE A 2 -10.78 -5.58 33.85
CA ILE A 2 -11.59 -5.14 32.69
C ILE A 2 -11.54 -3.61 32.48
N THR A 3 -11.69 -2.81 33.54
CA THR A 3 -11.61 -1.34 33.46
C THR A 3 -10.27 -0.83 32.94
N ILE A 4 -9.17 -1.49 33.33
CA ILE A 4 -7.81 -1.15 32.87
C ILE A 4 -7.67 -1.47 31.38
N ILE A 5 -8.18 -2.63 30.94
CA ILE A 5 -8.17 -3.02 29.53
C ILE A 5 -8.97 -2.03 28.69
N ILE A 6 -10.18 -1.68 29.13
CA ILE A 6 -11.02 -0.69 28.44
C ILE A 6 -10.31 0.67 28.37
N ALA A 7 -9.72 1.14 29.48
CA ALA A 7 -8.99 2.40 29.50
C ALA A 7 -7.81 2.40 28.51
N LEU A 8 -7.04 1.31 28.44
CA LEU A 8 -5.94 1.18 27.48
C LEU A 8 -6.43 1.19 26.03
N ILE A 9 -7.53 0.49 25.73
CA ILE A 9 -8.14 0.49 24.39
C ILE A 9 -8.59 1.90 24.00
N LEU A 10 -9.23 2.62 24.92
CA LEU A 10 -9.71 3.99 24.66
C LEU A 10 -8.56 4.98 24.47
N ILE A 11 -7.51 4.91 25.31
CA ILE A 11 -6.33 5.76 25.17
C ILE A 11 -5.64 5.48 23.83
N PHE A 12 -5.45 4.20 23.48
CA PHE A 12 -4.84 3.83 22.21
C PHE A 12 -5.70 4.22 21.01
N GLY A 13 -7.02 4.04 21.10
CA GLY A 13 -7.97 4.46 20.07
C GLY A 13 -7.97 5.98 19.85
N ALA A 14 -7.96 6.76 20.94
CA ALA A 14 -7.86 8.22 20.89
C ALA A 14 -6.51 8.68 20.30
N TYR A 15 -5.42 7.98 20.66
CA TYR A 15 -4.10 8.21 20.07
C TYR A 15 -4.12 7.99 18.56
N LEU A 16 -4.60 6.83 18.09
CA LEU A 16 -4.66 6.52 16.66
C LEU A 16 -5.52 7.54 15.91
N TRP A 17 -6.70 7.85 16.44
CA TRP A 17 -7.60 8.85 15.86
C TRP A 17 -6.91 10.22 15.74
N GLY A 18 -6.25 10.67 16.81
CA GLY A 18 -5.52 11.95 16.82
C GLY A 18 -4.38 11.97 15.79
N MET A 19 -3.60 10.88 15.71
CA MET A 19 -2.55 10.76 14.71
C MET A 19 -3.10 10.77 13.28
N THR A 20 -4.23 10.09 13.01
CA THR A 20 -4.87 10.11 11.68
C THR A 20 -5.24 11.52 11.23
N GLN A 21 -5.70 12.39 12.13
CA GLN A 21 -6.05 13.77 11.78
C GLN A 21 -4.84 14.65 11.42
N LEU A 22 -3.64 14.27 11.90
CA LEU A 22 -2.40 15.03 11.69
C LEU A 22 -1.50 14.40 10.62
N SER A 23 -1.86 13.22 10.15
CA SER A 23 -1.09 12.41 9.22
C SER A 23 -1.47 12.72 7.77
N LEU A 24 -0.49 12.64 6.87
CA LEU A 24 -0.72 12.74 5.43
C LEU A 24 -1.52 11.54 4.91
N VAL A 25 -1.28 10.36 5.48
CA VAL A 25 -1.91 9.11 5.02
C VAL A 25 -2.67 8.40 6.13
N GLU A 26 -3.69 7.64 5.74
CA GLU A 26 -4.33 6.63 6.59
C GLU A 26 -3.92 5.24 6.09
N PRO A 27 -3.07 4.49 6.82
CA PRO A 27 -2.72 3.15 6.41
C PRO A 27 -3.95 2.22 6.44
N VAL A 28 -4.23 1.60 5.29
CA VAL A 28 -5.40 0.71 5.12
C VAL A 28 -4.96 -0.74 5.14
N GLY A 29 -4.19 -1.16 4.14
CA GLY A 29 -3.67 -2.52 4.11
C GLY A 29 -3.10 -3.01 2.80
N ARG A 30 -2.98 -4.33 2.70
CA ARG A 30 -2.54 -5.02 1.50
C ARG A 30 -3.62 -4.91 0.44
N LEU A 31 -3.28 -4.45 -0.75
CA LEU A 31 -4.27 -4.33 -1.81
C LEU A 31 -4.70 -5.70 -2.33
N THR A 32 -3.75 -6.55 -2.68
CA THR A 32 -3.95 -7.85 -3.33
C THR A 32 -2.86 -8.82 -2.89
N VAL A 33 -3.12 -10.13 -2.97
CA VAL A 33 -2.18 -11.19 -2.60
C VAL A 33 -1.48 -11.83 -3.81
N THR A 34 -2.08 -11.77 -5.00
CA THR A 34 -1.45 -12.28 -6.24
C THR A 34 -1.81 -11.42 -7.46
N LYS A 35 -1.08 -11.58 -8.57
CA LYS A 35 -1.34 -10.86 -9.81
C LYS A 35 -2.61 -11.41 -10.49
N LEU A 36 -3.60 -10.56 -10.72
CA LEU A 36 -4.77 -10.88 -11.57
C LEU A 36 -4.55 -10.53 -13.04
N GLY A 37 -3.64 -9.59 -13.31
CA GLY A 37 -3.26 -9.10 -14.63
C GLY A 37 -1.91 -8.39 -14.54
N ASN A 38 -1.31 -8.06 -15.69
CA ASN A 38 -0.10 -7.25 -15.77
C ASN A 38 -0.22 -6.26 -16.94
N PRO A 39 -0.02 -4.95 -16.73
CA PRO A 39 0.25 -4.25 -15.46
C PRO A 39 -0.93 -4.30 -14.47
N ASP A 40 -0.67 -4.38 -13.16
CA ASP A 40 -1.73 -4.57 -12.15
C ASP A 40 -2.14 -3.29 -11.40
N MET A 41 -1.40 -2.20 -11.59
CA MET A 41 -1.78 -0.84 -11.21
C MET A 41 -1.93 0.00 -12.49
N PHE A 42 -3.10 -0.07 -13.08
CA PHE A 42 -3.46 0.68 -14.28
C PHE A 42 -4.97 0.97 -14.26
N PRO A 43 -5.45 2.01 -14.94
CA PRO A 43 -6.88 2.26 -15.07
C PRO A 43 -7.64 1.01 -15.54
N ASN A 44 -8.83 0.80 -14.98
CA ASN A 44 -9.75 -0.30 -15.29
C ASN A 44 -9.21 -1.70 -14.96
N HIS A 45 -8.15 -1.81 -14.16
CA HIS A 45 -7.73 -3.07 -13.56
C HIS A 45 -8.53 -3.35 -12.28
N GLY A 46 -8.78 -4.61 -11.94
CA GLY A 46 -9.55 -4.99 -10.74
C GLY A 46 -9.00 -4.37 -9.44
N ASN A 47 -7.69 -4.24 -9.33
CA ASN A 47 -7.07 -3.55 -8.20
C ASN A 47 -7.43 -2.06 -8.14
N ALA A 48 -7.47 -1.38 -9.29
CA ALA A 48 -7.85 0.03 -9.35
C ALA A 48 -9.32 0.21 -8.94
N GLU A 49 -10.20 -0.70 -9.34
CA GLU A 49 -11.59 -0.69 -8.89
C GLU A 49 -11.70 -0.82 -7.36
N VAL A 50 -10.95 -1.74 -6.73
CA VAL A 50 -10.93 -1.88 -5.26
C VAL A 50 -10.48 -0.58 -4.58
N LEU A 51 -9.47 0.09 -5.12
CA LEU A 51 -9.02 1.39 -4.61
C LEU A 51 -10.11 2.44 -4.77
N GLY A 52 -10.74 2.52 -5.95
CA GLY A 52 -11.82 3.45 -6.25
C GLY A 52 -13.07 3.25 -5.38
N GLU A 53 -13.42 2.00 -5.07
CA GLU A 53 -14.51 1.65 -4.15
C GLU A 53 -14.18 2.07 -2.70
N TYR A 54 -12.95 1.81 -2.25
CA TYR A 54 -12.54 2.21 -0.90
C TYR A 54 -12.55 3.73 -0.75
N ALA A 55 -11.95 4.46 -1.69
CA ALA A 55 -11.92 5.92 -1.65
C ALA A 55 -13.34 6.50 -1.66
N ALA A 56 -14.22 5.98 -2.53
CA ALA A 56 -15.62 6.38 -2.56
C ALA A 56 -16.31 6.17 -1.21
N LYS A 57 -16.12 5.01 -0.57
CA LYS A 57 -16.71 4.69 0.73
C LYS A 57 -16.22 5.61 1.85
N THR A 58 -14.97 6.05 1.80
CA THR A 58 -14.39 6.95 2.80
C THR A 58 -14.50 8.42 2.43
N GLY A 59 -15.08 8.76 1.26
CA GLY A 59 -15.14 10.12 0.74
C GLY A 59 -13.78 10.70 0.32
N SER A 60 -12.77 9.85 0.11
CA SER A 60 -11.43 10.26 -0.32
C SER A 60 -11.39 10.45 -1.84
N LYS A 61 -10.72 11.52 -2.31
CA LYS A 61 -10.54 11.79 -3.74
C LYS A 61 -9.26 11.13 -4.29
N CYS A 62 -8.32 10.83 -3.40
CA CYS A 62 -7.06 10.18 -3.72
C CYS A 62 -6.90 8.87 -2.95
N VAL A 63 -6.11 7.95 -3.51
CA VAL A 63 -5.60 6.76 -2.82
C VAL A 63 -4.13 6.59 -3.17
N LEU A 64 -3.30 6.30 -2.19
CA LEU A 64 -1.87 6.03 -2.38
C LEU A 64 -1.62 4.52 -2.40
N VAL A 65 -0.90 4.03 -3.41
CA VAL A 65 -0.36 2.68 -3.46
C VAL A 65 1.16 2.74 -3.37
N VAL A 66 1.72 1.94 -2.45
CA VAL A 66 3.17 1.89 -2.24
C VAL A 66 3.78 0.58 -2.76
N HIS A 67 4.98 0.68 -3.35
CA HIS A 67 5.63 -0.39 -4.11
C HIS A 67 7.12 -0.55 -3.78
N TYR A 68 7.67 -1.71 -4.10
CA TYR A 68 9.09 -1.83 -4.40
C TYR A 68 9.37 -1.34 -5.84
N GLY A 69 10.41 -0.54 -5.99
CA GLY A 69 10.88 0.11 -7.22
C GLY A 69 11.65 -0.83 -8.14
N GLY A 70 11.11 -1.12 -9.32
CA GLY A 70 11.79 -1.73 -10.46
C GLY A 70 11.86 -0.74 -11.63
N ASP A 71 11.70 -1.25 -12.86
CA ASP A 71 11.85 -0.46 -14.08
C ASP A 71 10.63 0.43 -14.44
N SER A 72 9.57 0.38 -13.65
CA SER A 72 8.37 1.22 -13.87
C SER A 72 8.61 2.68 -13.49
N ASN A 73 7.76 3.55 -14.06
CA ASN A 73 7.71 4.97 -13.73
C ASN A 73 6.73 5.30 -12.60
N TYR A 74 5.90 4.35 -12.15
CA TYR A 74 4.93 4.56 -11.06
C TYR A 74 4.06 5.79 -11.32
N ARG A 75 3.47 5.81 -12.52
CA ARG A 75 2.68 6.95 -12.98
C ARG A 75 1.35 6.95 -12.26
N GLN A 76 0.98 8.13 -11.80
CA GLN A 76 -0.34 8.32 -11.23
C GLN A 76 -1.40 8.27 -12.33
N PHE A 77 -2.60 7.81 -11.98
CA PHE A 77 -3.69 7.72 -12.93
C PHE A 77 -5.04 8.00 -12.29
N VAL A 78 -6.05 8.25 -13.12
CA VAL A 78 -7.43 8.44 -12.67
C VAL A 78 -8.19 7.14 -12.92
N GLN A 79 -8.91 6.69 -11.89
CA GLN A 79 -9.83 5.57 -11.96
C GLN A 79 -11.26 6.11 -11.88
N GLU A 80 -12.08 5.78 -12.88
CA GLU A 80 -13.52 6.02 -12.80
C GLU A 80 -14.12 5.17 -11.69
N SER A 81 -14.92 5.80 -10.82
CA SER A 81 -15.62 5.12 -9.73
C SER A 81 -17.03 5.68 -9.66
N PRO A 82 -18.05 4.95 -10.14
CA PRO A 82 -19.44 5.41 -10.10
C PRO A 82 -19.98 5.56 -8.66
N LEU A 83 -19.25 5.04 -7.67
CA LEU A 83 -19.55 5.19 -6.25
C LEU A 83 -18.95 6.47 -5.65
N SER A 84 -17.97 7.09 -6.31
CA SER A 84 -17.33 8.33 -5.86
C SER A 84 -18.24 9.53 -6.13
N SER A 85 -18.24 10.51 -5.22
CA SER A 85 -19.03 11.74 -5.36
C SER A 85 -18.58 12.60 -6.56
N SER A 86 -17.31 12.50 -6.96
CA SER A 86 -16.75 13.12 -8.16
C SER A 86 -16.89 12.26 -9.42
N GLY A 87 -17.31 11.00 -9.30
CA GLY A 87 -17.29 10.00 -10.37
C GLY A 87 -15.90 9.42 -10.69
N GLU A 88 -14.85 9.94 -10.04
CA GLU A 88 -13.45 9.54 -10.27
C GLU A 88 -12.63 9.61 -8.99
N VAL A 89 -11.53 8.86 -8.95
CA VAL A 89 -10.54 8.82 -7.87
C VAL A 89 -9.14 8.84 -8.47
N LYS A 90 -8.25 9.66 -7.92
CA LYS A 90 -6.83 9.69 -8.30
C LYS A 90 -6.07 8.60 -7.55
N VAL A 91 -5.46 7.69 -8.29
CA VAL A 91 -4.51 6.72 -7.75
C VAL A 91 -3.11 7.31 -7.86
N LEU A 92 -2.49 7.52 -6.69
CA LEU A 92 -1.12 7.96 -6.52
C LEU A 92 -0.25 6.72 -6.33
N GLU A 93 0.89 6.66 -7.00
CA GLU A 93 1.87 5.56 -6.83
C GLU A 93 3.18 6.10 -6.27
N LEU A 94 3.73 5.40 -5.29
CA LEU A 94 5.04 5.71 -4.71
C LEU A 94 5.85 4.43 -4.53
N ALA A 95 7.06 4.39 -5.07
CA ALA A 95 7.97 3.27 -4.90
C ALA A 95 9.18 3.65 -4.05
N PHE A 96 9.70 2.70 -3.28
CA PHE A 96 11.05 2.80 -2.73
C PHE A 96 12.01 1.95 -3.58
N VAL A 97 13.23 2.42 -3.78
CA VAL A 97 14.30 1.72 -4.48
C VAL A 97 15.40 1.46 -3.48
N ASP A 98 15.70 0.19 -3.22
CA ASP A 98 16.89 -0.20 -2.45
C ASP A 98 18.10 -0.28 -3.40
N PRO A 99 19.07 0.65 -3.30
CA PRO A 99 20.25 0.64 -4.15
C PRO A 99 21.19 -0.54 -3.84
N SER A 100 21.05 -1.18 -2.68
CA SER A 100 21.95 -2.22 -2.20
C SER A 100 21.58 -3.62 -2.69
N THR A 101 20.29 -3.90 -3.02
CA THR A 101 19.89 -5.20 -3.59
C THR A 101 18.46 -5.20 -4.15
N TYR A 102 18.27 -5.78 -5.35
CA TYR A 102 16.96 -6.29 -5.78
C TYR A 102 16.73 -7.67 -5.16
N LYS A 103 16.01 -7.75 -4.03
CA LYS A 103 15.67 -9.03 -3.40
C LYS A 103 14.33 -9.55 -3.91
N THR A 104 14.30 -10.76 -4.46
CA THR A 104 13.07 -11.48 -4.84
C THR A 104 12.50 -12.36 -3.71
N TYR A 105 13.17 -12.36 -2.55
CA TYR A 105 12.81 -13.15 -1.37
C TYR A 105 12.67 -12.27 -0.13
N VAL A 106 11.96 -12.76 0.89
CA VAL A 106 11.78 -12.05 2.17
C VAL A 106 12.95 -12.37 3.11
N ASP A 107 13.68 -11.33 3.51
CA ASP A 107 14.69 -11.43 4.57
C ASP A 107 14.02 -11.23 5.93
N TRP A 108 13.70 -12.33 6.62
CA TRP A 108 12.99 -12.28 7.91
C TRP A 108 13.79 -11.61 9.03
N GLY A 109 15.13 -11.62 8.95
CA GLY A 109 15.98 -10.91 9.90
C GLY A 109 15.86 -9.41 9.71
N GLU A 110 15.87 -8.98 8.45
CA GLU A 110 15.61 -7.59 8.06
C GLU A 110 14.18 -7.16 8.42
N VAL A 111 13.16 -7.99 8.17
CA VAL A 111 11.78 -7.73 8.58
C VAL A 111 11.68 -7.55 10.09
N LEU A 112 12.31 -8.42 10.89
CA LEU A 112 12.29 -8.33 12.35
C LEU A 112 13.06 -7.09 12.85
N TYR A 113 14.23 -6.82 12.29
CA TYR A 113 15.02 -5.64 12.63
C TYR A 113 14.26 -4.37 12.28
N THR A 114 13.74 -4.29 11.05
CA THR A 114 12.89 -3.19 10.61
C THR A 114 11.69 -3.07 11.50
N PHE A 115 11.00 -4.15 11.86
CA PHE A 115 9.84 -4.12 12.77
C PHE A 115 10.18 -3.59 14.17
N LEU A 116 11.36 -3.91 14.71
CA LEU A 116 11.76 -3.47 16.06
C LEU A 116 12.39 -2.08 16.09
N PHE A 117 13.16 -1.71 15.07
CA PHE A 117 14.02 -0.52 15.07
C PHE A 117 13.72 0.49 13.97
N GLY A 118 12.99 0.11 12.93
CA GLY A 118 12.65 0.95 11.80
C GLY A 118 13.54 0.69 10.61
N ILE A 119 13.24 1.35 9.50
CA ILE A 119 14.11 1.36 8.33
C ILE A 119 15.06 2.55 8.47
N PRO A 120 16.38 2.35 8.31
CA PRO A 120 17.33 3.47 8.27
C PRO A 120 16.93 4.49 7.19
N GLU A 121 17.00 5.78 7.51
CA GLU A 121 16.49 6.84 6.63
C GLU A 121 17.28 6.99 5.32
N ASP A 122 18.56 6.60 5.33
CA ASP A 122 19.48 6.66 4.20
C ASP A 122 19.48 5.38 3.35
N ARG A 123 18.62 4.42 3.68
CA ARG A 123 18.61 3.12 3.02
C ARG A 123 18.02 3.17 1.62
N TYR A 124 16.97 3.96 1.42
CA TYR A 124 16.17 3.93 0.19
C TYR A 124 16.17 5.28 -0.51
N THR A 125 16.09 5.23 -1.83
CA THR A 125 15.59 6.35 -2.63
C THR A 125 14.14 6.07 -3.02
N TYR A 126 13.44 7.07 -3.55
CA TYR A 126 12.01 6.98 -3.81
C TYR A 126 11.69 7.41 -5.23
N ARG A 127 10.60 6.90 -5.81
CA ARG A 127 10.14 7.26 -7.15
C ARG A 127 8.63 7.39 -7.22
N ALA A 128 8.15 8.47 -7.82
CA ALA A 128 6.75 8.67 -8.17
C ALA A 128 6.67 9.47 -9.48
N ASP A 129 5.78 9.08 -10.40
CA ASP A 129 5.58 9.73 -11.70
C ASP A 129 6.89 9.93 -12.52
N GLY A 130 7.81 8.97 -12.42
CA GLY A 130 9.13 9.02 -13.06
C GLY A 130 10.15 9.95 -12.38
N ILE A 131 9.74 10.72 -11.36
CA ILE A 131 10.61 11.60 -10.58
C ILE A 131 11.26 10.78 -9.46
N SER A 132 12.58 10.91 -9.30
CA SER A 132 13.32 10.24 -8.23
C SER A 132 13.65 11.22 -7.09
N PHE A 133 13.46 10.78 -5.85
CA PHE A 133 13.67 11.55 -4.63
C PHE A 133 14.71 10.86 -3.76
N GLN A 134 15.52 11.64 -3.05
CA GLN A 134 16.57 11.10 -2.20
C GLN A 134 16.07 10.78 -0.80
N THR A 135 14.97 11.40 -0.38
CA THR A 135 14.40 11.20 0.95
C THR A 135 12.91 10.89 0.88
N LEU A 136 12.40 10.20 1.92
CA LEU A 136 10.98 9.93 2.05
C LEU A 136 10.17 11.22 2.19
N ASP A 137 10.74 12.24 2.85
CA ASP A 137 10.08 13.52 3.05
C ASP A 137 9.82 14.26 1.74
N GLU A 138 10.81 14.30 0.84
CA GLU A 138 10.64 14.86 -0.51
C GLU A 138 9.54 14.13 -1.29
N ALA A 139 9.55 12.80 -1.24
CA ALA A 139 8.57 11.99 -1.93
C ALA A 139 7.15 12.17 -1.37
N LEU A 140 6.99 12.22 -0.04
CA LEU A 140 5.70 12.45 0.60
C LEU A 140 5.20 13.88 0.38
N ALA A 141 6.10 14.88 0.33
CA ALA A 141 5.73 16.25 -0.01
C ALA A 141 5.19 16.36 -1.45
N TYR A 142 5.80 15.63 -2.39
CA TYR A 142 5.28 15.52 -3.76
C TYR A 142 3.89 14.86 -3.79
N VAL A 143 3.71 13.73 -3.09
CA VAL A 143 2.41 13.05 -2.97
C VAL A 143 1.34 13.96 -2.36
N ASP A 144 1.68 14.70 -1.31
CA ASP A 144 0.78 15.67 -0.65
C ASP A 144 0.38 16.80 -1.60
N GLN A 145 1.33 17.35 -2.35
CA GLN A 145 1.04 18.40 -3.33
C GLN A 145 0.11 17.91 -4.43
N GLU A 146 0.35 16.71 -4.97
CA GLU A 146 -0.51 16.11 -6.00
C GLU A 146 -1.91 15.79 -5.48
N ALA A 147 -2.01 15.28 -4.25
CA ALA A 147 -3.30 15.03 -3.61
C ALA A 147 -4.09 16.34 -3.40
N LYS A 148 -3.43 17.40 -2.93
CA LYS A 148 -4.03 18.73 -2.75
C LYS A 148 -4.45 19.34 -4.08
N ASN A 149 -3.65 19.20 -5.13
CA ASN A 149 -3.99 19.65 -6.48
C ASN A 149 -5.27 18.96 -7.00
N TYR A 150 -5.50 17.71 -6.60
CA TYR A 150 -6.71 16.95 -6.92
C TYR A 150 -7.85 17.15 -5.91
N GLY A 151 -7.68 18.07 -4.95
CA GLY A 151 -8.70 18.46 -3.98
C GLY A 151 -8.90 17.46 -2.84
N GLN A 152 -7.90 16.64 -2.52
CA GLN A 152 -7.93 15.78 -1.33
C GLN A 152 -8.10 16.60 -0.06
N GLU A 153 -8.99 16.15 0.81
CA GLU A 153 -9.17 16.68 2.17
C GLU A 153 -8.89 15.58 3.18
N GLY A 154 -8.11 15.90 4.22
CA GLY A 154 -7.69 14.92 5.22
C GLY A 154 -6.71 13.87 4.70
N PRO A 155 -6.48 12.79 5.47
CA PRO A 155 -5.46 11.79 5.15
C PRO A 155 -5.81 10.97 3.91
N ILE A 156 -4.80 10.67 3.10
CA ILE A 156 -4.92 9.82 1.91
C ILE A 156 -4.93 8.34 2.34
N PRO A 157 -5.96 7.55 2.02
CA PRO A 157 -5.92 6.09 2.18
C PRO A 157 -4.67 5.50 1.51
N MET A 158 -3.86 4.76 2.26
CA MET A 158 -2.65 4.14 1.77
C MET A 158 -2.77 2.62 1.77
N PHE A 159 -2.60 2.03 0.59
CA PHE A 159 -2.46 0.60 0.38
C PHE A 159 -1.04 0.25 -0.02
N TYR A 160 -0.67 -1.01 0.17
CA TYR A 160 0.59 -1.51 -0.35
C TYR A 160 0.38 -2.62 -1.37
N HIS A 161 1.27 -2.63 -2.35
CA HIS A 161 1.29 -3.63 -3.40
C HIS A 161 1.77 -4.97 -2.85
N GLY A 162 0.82 -5.87 -2.66
CA GLY A 162 1.03 -7.12 -1.94
C GLY A 162 1.21 -8.35 -2.80
N THR A 163 1.39 -8.23 -4.12
CA THR A 163 1.44 -9.42 -4.99
C THR A 163 2.71 -10.22 -4.75
N VAL A 164 2.56 -11.55 -4.67
CA VAL A 164 3.69 -12.48 -4.54
C VAL A 164 3.89 -13.25 -5.84
N ARG A 165 5.15 -13.33 -6.29
CA ARG A 165 5.55 -14.04 -7.52
C ARG A 165 5.91 -15.51 -7.27
N ALA A 166 6.26 -15.81 -6.03
CA ALA A 166 6.60 -17.13 -5.52
C ALA A 166 6.27 -17.15 -4.02
N GLU A 167 6.23 -18.34 -3.43
CA GLU A 167 5.87 -18.59 -2.03
C GLU A 167 4.39 -18.30 -1.71
N GLY A 168 3.98 -18.67 -0.50
CA GLY A 168 2.64 -18.42 -0.01
C GLY A 168 2.46 -16.94 0.41
N PRO A 169 1.32 -16.31 0.11
CA PRO A 169 1.02 -14.92 0.51
C PRO A 169 0.98 -14.72 2.02
N TYR A 170 0.91 -15.81 2.81
CA TYR A 170 0.98 -15.79 4.26
C TYR A 170 2.40 -15.52 4.80
N LEU A 171 3.42 -15.91 4.03
CA LEU A 171 4.83 -15.73 4.40
C LEU A 171 5.43 -14.51 3.71
N ASN A 172 5.04 -14.25 2.46
CA ASN A 172 5.48 -13.08 1.74
C ASN A 172 4.35 -12.03 1.69
N PRO A 173 4.50 -10.89 2.40
CA PRO A 173 3.49 -9.85 2.41
C PRO A 173 3.42 -9.10 1.08
N GLY A 174 4.43 -9.24 0.20
CA GLY A 174 4.53 -8.55 -1.07
C GLY A 174 5.42 -7.30 -1.00
N CYS A 175 5.69 -6.73 -2.17
CA CYS A 175 6.83 -5.84 -2.36
C CYS A 175 6.63 -4.42 -1.78
N GLY A 176 5.39 -3.94 -1.66
CA GLY A 176 5.08 -2.63 -1.06
C GLY A 176 5.15 -2.61 0.47
N PHE A 177 5.23 -3.77 1.12
CA PHE A 177 5.14 -3.89 2.58
C PHE A 177 6.22 -3.10 3.36
N PRO A 178 7.50 -3.07 2.93
CA PRO A 178 8.52 -2.28 3.64
C PRO A 178 8.21 -0.78 3.67
N LEU A 179 7.84 -0.19 2.53
CA LEU A 179 7.50 1.23 2.45
C LEU A 179 6.23 1.57 3.23
N TYR A 180 5.22 0.70 3.19
CA TYR A 180 4.03 0.83 4.03
C TYR A 180 4.36 0.88 5.51
N THR A 181 5.26 0.00 5.96
CA THR A 181 5.72 -0.06 7.34
C THR A 181 6.51 1.20 7.70
N GLN A 182 7.40 1.66 6.81
CA GLN A 182 8.19 2.88 7.00
C GLN A 182 7.32 4.12 7.18
N ILE A 183 6.34 4.32 6.29
CA ILE A 183 5.42 5.47 6.34
C ILE A 183 4.53 5.38 7.58
N SER A 184 3.99 4.19 7.89
CA SER A 184 3.15 3.99 9.08
C SER A 184 3.92 4.32 10.36
N TRP A 185 5.20 3.96 10.44
CA TRP A 185 6.05 4.30 11.58
C TRP A 185 6.33 5.78 11.66
N LYS A 186 6.70 6.42 10.55
CA LYS A 186 6.99 7.85 10.51
C LYS A 186 5.78 8.68 10.95
N GLN A 187 4.58 8.29 10.54
CA GLN A 187 3.35 9.07 10.81
C GLN A 187 2.63 8.66 12.11
N TYR A 188 2.73 7.40 12.55
CA TYR A 188 1.96 6.89 13.70
C TYR A 188 2.82 6.29 14.81
N GLY A 189 4.15 6.46 14.74
CA GLY A 189 5.07 5.84 15.68
C GLY A 189 5.05 4.31 15.66
N ARG A 190 5.82 3.71 16.58
CA ARG A 190 6.00 2.25 16.65
C ARG A 190 4.71 1.49 16.86
N PHE A 191 3.97 1.85 17.91
CA PHE A 191 2.75 1.14 18.28
C PHE A 191 1.63 1.32 17.26
N GLY A 192 1.52 2.51 16.66
CA GLY A 192 0.59 2.73 15.56
C GLY A 192 0.96 1.90 14.33
N ALA A 193 2.25 1.86 13.96
CA ALA A 193 2.72 1.01 12.87
C ALA A 193 2.40 -0.47 13.11
N TYR A 194 2.57 -1.00 14.33
CA TYR A 194 2.23 -2.40 14.64
C TYR A 194 0.75 -2.70 14.44
N TYR A 195 -0.11 -1.78 14.89
CA TYR A 195 -1.54 -1.87 14.64
C TYR A 195 -1.85 -1.89 13.14
N TYR A 196 -1.28 -0.96 12.36
CA TYR A 196 -1.53 -0.87 10.93
C TYR A 196 -0.92 -2.02 10.12
N VAL A 197 0.23 -2.56 10.52
CA VAL A 197 0.78 -3.78 9.94
C VAL A 197 -0.17 -4.96 10.14
N ALA A 198 -0.66 -5.16 11.37
CA ALA A 198 -1.63 -6.23 11.65
C ALA A 198 -2.96 -6.03 10.91
N LYS A 199 -3.53 -4.82 10.98
CA LYS A 199 -4.74 -4.43 10.21
C LYS A 199 -4.52 -4.68 8.72
N GLY A 200 -3.37 -4.26 8.19
CA GLY A 200 -3.08 -4.31 6.77
C GLY A 200 -2.90 -5.71 6.22
N LEU A 201 -2.29 -6.60 7.01
CA LEU A 201 -2.20 -8.02 6.68
C LEU A 201 -3.58 -8.68 6.68
N ILE A 202 -4.51 -8.28 7.55
CA ILE A 202 -5.85 -8.87 7.67
C ILE A 202 -6.83 -8.29 6.63
N TRP A 203 -6.62 -7.06 6.16
CA TRP A 203 -7.58 -6.34 5.32
C TRP A 203 -8.06 -7.08 4.06
N PRO A 204 -7.21 -7.74 3.24
CA PRO A 204 -7.66 -8.45 2.05
C PRO A 204 -8.74 -9.49 2.33
N TYR A 205 -8.58 -10.21 3.43
CA TYR A 205 -9.44 -11.34 3.82
C TYR A 205 -10.85 -10.91 4.18
N LEU A 206 -11.01 -9.65 4.61
CA LEU A 206 -12.28 -9.11 5.10
C LEU A 206 -12.94 -8.17 4.10
N SER A 207 -12.17 -7.55 3.19
CA SER A 207 -12.65 -6.39 2.42
C SER A 207 -12.28 -6.40 0.94
N ASN A 208 -11.33 -7.22 0.48
CA ASN A 208 -11.04 -7.30 -0.95
C ASN A 208 -11.96 -8.34 -1.62
N ARG A 209 -12.81 -7.89 -2.53
CA ARG A 209 -13.74 -8.74 -3.31
C ARG A 209 -13.06 -9.79 -4.17
N TYR A 210 -11.82 -9.54 -4.60
CA TYR A 210 -11.03 -10.46 -5.42
C TYR A 210 -10.28 -11.50 -4.59
N TYR A 211 -10.12 -11.29 -3.29
CA TYR A 211 -9.35 -12.19 -2.43
C TYR A 211 -9.77 -13.67 -2.50
N PRO A 212 -11.07 -14.04 -2.49
CA PRO A 212 -11.49 -15.45 -2.62
C PRO A 212 -11.06 -16.09 -3.94
N TYR A 213 -11.10 -15.34 -5.04
CA TYR A 213 -10.64 -15.81 -6.35
C TYR A 213 -9.11 -15.95 -6.36
N GLU A 214 -8.40 -14.95 -5.86
CA GLU A 214 -6.94 -14.92 -5.78
C GLU A 214 -6.39 -16.13 -5.01
N ILE A 215 -6.98 -16.46 -3.86
CA ILE A 215 -6.49 -17.57 -3.03
C ILE A 215 -6.85 -18.94 -3.61
N SER A 216 -8.03 -19.08 -4.23
CA SER A 216 -8.46 -20.34 -4.84
C SER A 216 -7.67 -20.70 -6.10
N HIS A 217 -7.11 -19.70 -6.79
CA HIS A 217 -6.33 -19.87 -8.02
C HIS A 217 -4.86 -19.47 -7.85
N LEU A 218 -4.36 -19.39 -6.61
CA LEU A 218 -3.05 -18.82 -6.30
C LEU A 218 -1.92 -19.41 -7.14
N SER A 219 -1.82 -20.73 -7.19
CA SER A 219 -0.77 -21.44 -7.94
C SER A 219 -0.85 -21.18 -9.44
N ASP A 220 -2.07 -21.16 -10.00
CA ASP A 220 -2.29 -20.92 -11.42
C ASP A 220 -1.99 -19.46 -11.80
N LEU A 221 -2.44 -18.50 -10.98
CA LEU A 221 -2.17 -17.08 -11.19
C LEU A 221 -0.67 -16.78 -11.08
N GLN A 222 0.03 -17.38 -10.11
CA GLN A 222 1.49 -17.27 -10.02
C GLN A 222 2.19 -17.86 -11.25
N ARG A 223 1.75 -19.04 -11.71
CA ARG A 223 2.29 -19.67 -12.92
C ARG A 223 2.06 -18.80 -14.16
N LEU A 224 0.82 -18.36 -14.41
CA LEU A 224 0.47 -17.51 -15.54
C LEU A 224 1.24 -16.19 -15.52
N TYR A 225 1.41 -15.59 -14.34
CA TYR A 225 2.20 -14.38 -14.19
C TYR A 225 3.67 -14.60 -14.58
N ASN A 226 4.29 -15.66 -14.06
CA ASN A 226 5.69 -15.97 -14.32
C ASN A 226 5.95 -16.41 -15.77
N GLU A 227 4.94 -16.99 -16.44
CA GLU A 227 4.98 -17.32 -17.87
C GLU A 227 4.67 -16.11 -18.78
N GLY A 228 4.30 -14.95 -18.22
CA GLY A 228 3.91 -13.76 -18.99
C GLY A 228 2.48 -13.78 -19.55
N ASN A 229 1.71 -14.84 -19.26
CA ASN A 229 0.36 -15.05 -19.77
C ASN A 229 -0.71 -14.14 -19.13
N LEU A 230 -0.35 -13.37 -18.10
CA LEU A 230 -1.20 -12.32 -17.53
C LEU A 230 -0.94 -10.94 -18.14
N ASP A 231 0.04 -10.81 -19.05
CA ASP A 231 0.31 -9.53 -19.71
C ASP A 231 -0.74 -9.25 -20.78
N TYR A 232 -1.61 -8.28 -20.50
CA TYR A 232 -2.68 -7.89 -21.42
C TYR A 232 -2.29 -6.74 -22.35
N THR A 233 -1.01 -6.30 -22.31
CA THR A 233 -0.46 -5.29 -23.22
C THR A 233 0.23 -5.90 -24.44
N VAL A 234 0.53 -7.21 -24.36
CA VAL A 234 1.12 -7.99 -25.44
C VAL A 234 0.00 -8.75 -26.16
N THR A 235 -0.62 -8.10 -27.15
CA THR A 235 -1.50 -8.73 -28.15
C THR A 235 -0.89 -8.62 -29.53
#